data_AF-A0A947WY27-F1
#
_entry.id   AF-A0A947WY27-F1
#
_cell.length_a   1.000
_cell.length_b   1.000
_cell.length_c   1.000
_cell.angle_alpha   90.00
_cell.angle_beta   90.00
_cell.angle_gamma   90.00
#
_symmetry.space_group_name_H-M   'P 1'
#
loop_
_entity.id
_entity.type
_entity.pdbx_description
1 polymer ?
#
loop_
_entity_poly.entity_id
_entity_poly.type
_entity_poly.pdbx_seq_one_letter_code
_entity_poly.pdbx_strand_id
1 'polypeptide(L)'
;MDLSIPRYPPVDFGTPACPPEILLERNRDIVDSLMEIVSNRQLFDEHYLPAMLRLANMVQLLPASATHHHRTKGGLLRHSLEVGLWAV
;
A
#
# COMPACT_ATOMS: atom_id res chain seq x y z
N MET A 1 -8.33 7.17 -32.05
CA MET A 1 -9.64 6.67 -31.59
C MET A 1 -10.12 7.60 -30.51
N ASP A 2 -11.30 8.18 -30.70
CA ASP A 2 -11.92 9.07 -29.72
C ASP A 2 -12.43 8.24 -28.53
N LEU A 3 -11.88 8.49 -27.34
CA LEU A 3 -12.23 7.81 -26.09
C LEU A 3 -13.53 8.37 -25.47
N SER A 4 -14.18 9.36 -26.10
CA SER A 4 -15.42 9.99 -25.60
C SER A 4 -16.68 9.14 -25.79
N ILE A 5 -16.63 8.11 -26.66
CA ILE A 5 -17.78 7.24 -26.94
C ILE A 5 -17.71 6.00 -26.03
N PRO A 6 -18.65 5.80 -25.10
CA PRO A 6 -18.64 4.62 -24.23
C PRO A 6 -18.94 3.35 -25.02
N ARG A 7 -18.11 2.31 -24.81
CA ARG A 7 -18.25 0.96 -25.41
C ARG A 7 -18.85 0.00 -24.38
N TYR A 8 -19.78 -0.87 -24.82
CA TYR A 8 -20.33 -1.96 -24.01
C TYR A 8 -19.81 -3.33 -24.50
N PRO A 9 -19.41 -4.24 -23.59
CA PRO A 9 -19.23 -4.02 -22.16
C PRO A 9 -18.11 -2.99 -21.90
N PRO A 10 -18.17 -2.27 -20.77
CA PRO A 10 -17.14 -1.31 -20.41
C PRO A 10 -15.78 -2.01 -20.38
N VAL A 11 -14.77 -1.34 -20.93
CA VAL A 11 -13.38 -1.80 -20.81
C VAL A 11 -12.97 -1.58 -19.35
N ASP A 12 -12.80 -2.68 -18.62
CA ASP A 12 -12.21 -2.64 -17.29
C ASP A 12 -10.69 -2.56 -17.44
N PHE A 13 -10.14 -1.38 -17.16
CA PHE A 13 -8.68 -1.15 -17.19
C PHE A 13 -7.97 -1.70 -15.95
N GLY A 14 -8.71 -2.28 -15.01
CA GLY A 14 -8.18 -2.79 -13.74
C GLY A 14 -7.56 -1.69 -12.88
N THR A 15 -6.84 -2.11 -11.84
CA THR A 15 -5.97 -1.23 -11.05
C THR A 15 -4.57 -1.22 -11.64
N PRO A 16 -3.97 -0.04 -11.92
CA PRO A 16 -2.61 0.03 -12.41
C PRO A 16 -1.63 -0.47 -11.33
N ALA A 17 -0.59 -1.17 -11.75
CA ALA A 17 0.56 -1.44 -10.90
C ALA A 17 1.27 -0.12 -10.56
N CYS A 18 1.73 0.01 -9.32
CA CYS A 18 2.42 1.17 -8.82
C CYS A 18 3.77 0.74 -8.22
N PRO A 19 4.86 1.50 -8.44
CA PRO A 19 6.13 1.24 -7.77
C PRO A 19 5.96 1.21 -6.24
N PRO A 20 6.49 0.19 -5.54
CA PRO A 20 6.30 0.03 -4.10
C PRO A 20 6.85 1.21 -3.29
N GLU A 21 7.88 1.90 -3.80
CA GLU A 21 8.45 3.09 -3.18
C GLU A 21 7.44 4.24 -3.14
N ILE A 22 6.67 4.43 -4.22
CA ILE A 22 5.61 5.44 -4.28
C ILE A 22 4.47 5.07 -3.33
N LEU A 23 4.15 3.78 -3.23
CA LEU A 23 3.13 3.30 -2.31
C LEU A 23 3.53 3.51 -0.84
N LEU A 24 4.80 3.27 -0.48
CA LEU A 24 5.29 3.53 0.87
C LEU A 24 5.41 5.02 1.17
N GLU A 25 5.86 5.85 0.23
CA GLU A 25 5.93 7.30 0.43
C GLU A 25 4.54 7.90 0.71
N ARG A 26 3.48 7.36 0.09
CA ARG A 26 2.09 7.75 0.41
C ARG A 26 1.62 7.32 1.80
N ASN A 27 2.33 6.43 2.46
CA ASN A 27 2.09 5.96 3.82
C ASN A 27 3.23 6.38 4.75
N ARG A 28 3.92 7.48 4.45
CA ARG A 28 5.10 7.92 5.20
C ARG A 28 4.82 8.19 6.66
N ASP A 29 3.63 8.69 6.99
CA ASP A 29 3.19 8.94 8.37
C ASP A 29 3.35 7.69 9.26
N ILE A 30 2.94 6.52 8.75
CA ILE A 30 3.05 5.27 9.51
C ILE A 30 4.42 4.62 9.40
N VAL A 31 5.11 4.79 8.28
CA VAL A 31 6.49 4.31 8.09
C VAL A 31 7.45 5.03 9.04
N ASP A 32 7.29 6.34 9.21
CA ASP A 32 8.07 7.15 10.14
C ASP A 32 7.76 6.74 11.59
N SER A 33 6.48 6.53 11.93
CA SER A 33 6.06 6.01 13.25
C SER A 33 6.68 4.63 13.56
N LEU A 34 6.73 3.73 12.57
CA LEU A 34 7.38 2.42 12.73
C LEU A 34 8.88 2.58 12.97
N MET A 35 9.54 3.52 12.28
CA MET A 35 10.96 3.80 12.52
C MET A 35 11.18 4.26 13.97
N GLU A 36 10.37 5.20 14.44
CA GLU A 36 10.45 5.72 15.82
C GLU A 36 10.34 4.58 16.84
N ILE A 37 9.39 3.66 16.68
CA ILE A 37 9.25 2.49 17.58
C ILE A 37 10.46 1.55 17.48
N VAL A 38 10.92 1.24 16.28
CA VAL A 38 12.09 0.36 16.09
C VAL A 38 13.34 0.99 16.68
N SER A 39 13.47 2.32 16.66
CA SER A 39 14.55 3.10 17.29
C SER A 39 15.98 2.65 16.91
N ASN A 40 16.12 1.91 15.81
CA ASN A 40 17.39 1.43 15.27
C ASN A 40 17.36 1.52 13.76
N ARG A 41 18.04 2.54 13.21
CA ARG A 41 18.07 2.84 11.78
C ARG A 41 18.60 1.67 10.95
N GLN A 42 19.69 1.04 11.39
CA GLN A 42 20.32 -0.05 10.66
C GLN A 42 19.39 -1.26 10.60
N LEU A 43 18.83 -1.67 11.74
CA LEU A 43 17.87 -2.78 11.79
C LEU A 43 16.63 -2.49 10.93
N PHE A 44 16.15 -1.24 10.95
CA PHE A 44 15.02 -0.82 10.13
C PHE A 44 15.31 -0.95 8.64
N ASP A 45 16.47 -0.45 8.19
CA ASP A 45 16.90 -0.52 6.78
C ASP A 45 17.15 -1.96 6.33
N GLU A 46 17.74 -2.80 7.17
CA GLU A 46 18.10 -4.17 6.81
C GLU A 46 16.88 -5.10 6.74
N HIS A 47 15.85 -4.86 7.57
CA HIS A 47 14.75 -5.82 7.75
C HIS A 47 13.35 -5.24 7.51
N TYR A 48 13.04 -4.09 8.11
CA TYR A 48 11.67 -3.55 8.10
C TYR A 48 11.32 -2.91 6.76
N LEU A 49 12.18 -2.00 6.26
CA LEU A 49 11.96 -1.33 4.99
C LEU A 49 11.86 -2.31 3.80
N PRO A 50 12.75 -3.32 3.66
CA PRO A 50 12.62 -4.32 2.60
C PRO A 50 11.37 -5.21 2.75
N ALA A 51 10.92 -5.51 3.97
CA ALA A 51 9.68 -6.23 4.20
C ALA A 51 8.45 -5.41 3.75
N MET A 52 8.40 -4.13 4.11
CA MET A 52 7.33 -3.21 3.70
C MET A 52 7.30 -3.00 2.18
N LEU A 53 8.46 -2.87 1.53
CA LEU A 53 8.56 -2.74 0.07
C LEU A 53 8.05 -4.00 -0.64
N ARG A 54 8.43 -5.20 -0.17
CA ARG A 54 7.92 -6.46 -0.72
C ARG A 54 6.43 -6.61 -0.51
N LEU A 55 5.91 -6.22 0.65
CA LEU A 55 4.48 -6.21 0.92
C LEU A 55 3.74 -5.25 -0.01
N ALA A 56 4.20 -4.01 -0.14
CA ALA A 56 3.64 -3.01 -1.06
C ALA A 56 3.63 -3.52 -2.51
N ASN A 57 4.72 -4.19 -2.93
CA ASN A 57 4.82 -4.78 -4.26
C ASN A 57 3.81 -5.93 -4.45
N MET A 58 3.54 -6.72 -3.41
CA MET A 58 2.60 -7.84 -3.46
C MET A 58 1.14 -7.37 -3.48
N VAL A 59 0.77 -6.40 -2.65
CA VAL A 59 -0.64 -6.02 -2.44
C VAL A 59 -1.09 -4.86 -3.30
N GLN A 60 -0.16 -4.06 -3.84
CA GLN A 60 -0.45 -2.97 -4.78
C GLN A 60 -1.57 -2.06 -4.25
N LEU A 61 -2.60 -1.82 -5.07
CA LEU A 61 -3.75 -0.99 -4.77
C LEU A 61 -4.96 -1.79 -4.27
N LEU A 62 -4.78 -3.04 -3.82
CA LEU A 62 -5.89 -3.84 -3.33
C LEU A 62 -6.55 -3.19 -2.09
N PRO A 63 -7.89 -3.22 -2.00
CA PRO A 63 -8.59 -2.84 -0.78
C PRO A 63 -8.39 -3.92 0.29
N ALA A 64 -8.41 -3.53 1.56
CA ALA A 64 -8.32 -4.49 2.66
C ALA A 64 -9.60 -5.32 2.81
N SER A 65 -10.75 -4.77 2.40
CA SER A 65 -12.05 -5.41 2.48
C SER A 65 -12.99 -4.89 1.39
N ALA A 66 -14.04 -5.66 1.07
CA ALA A 66 -15.05 -5.25 0.09
C ALA A 66 -16.05 -4.20 0.63
N THR A 67 -16.27 -4.15 1.94
CA THR A 67 -17.41 -3.41 2.54
C THR A 67 -17.08 -2.59 3.79
N HIS A 68 -15.91 -2.75 4.41
CA HIS A 68 -15.61 -2.20 5.74
C HIS A 68 -14.55 -1.07 5.69
N HIS A 69 -13.84 -0.84 6.80
CA HIS A 69 -12.70 0.07 6.88
C HIS A 69 -11.61 -0.37 5.87
N HIS A 70 -10.85 0.61 5.35
CA HIS A 70 -9.82 0.42 4.33
C HIS A 70 -10.30 -0.27 3.02
N ARG A 71 -11.57 -0.06 2.64
CA ARG A 71 -12.15 -0.59 1.38
C ARG A 71 -11.72 0.15 0.11
N THR A 72 -10.96 1.23 0.24
CA THR A 72 -10.48 2.03 -0.90
C THR A 72 -9.16 1.48 -1.45
N LYS A 73 -8.79 1.93 -2.65
CA LYS A 73 -7.52 1.55 -3.30
C LYS A 73 -6.32 1.76 -2.36
N GLY A 74 -5.48 0.74 -2.23
CA GLY A 74 -4.30 0.74 -1.35
C GLY A 74 -4.61 0.49 0.13
N GLY A 75 -5.88 0.22 0.46
CA GLY A 75 -6.31 0.00 1.83
C GLY A 75 -5.64 -1.22 2.49
N LEU A 76 -5.35 -2.28 1.73
CA LEU A 76 -4.69 -3.47 2.27
C LEU A 76 -3.27 -3.17 2.75
N LEU A 77 -2.51 -2.35 2.01
CA LEU A 77 -1.18 -1.90 2.43
C LEU A 77 -1.27 -1.07 3.71
N ARG A 78 -2.13 -0.04 3.72
CA ARG A 78 -2.32 0.82 4.89
C ARG A 78 -2.66 0.02 6.14
N HIS A 79 -3.65 -0.85 6.03
CA HIS A 79 -4.11 -1.68 7.14
C HIS A 79 -3.02 -2.63 7.66
N SER A 80 -2.22 -3.21 6.77
CA SER A 80 -1.13 -4.10 7.17
C SER A 80 -0.03 -3.36 7.94
N LEU A 81 0.30 -2.13 7.55
CA LEU A 81 1.27 -1.28 8.26
C LEU A 81 0.74 -0.86 9.63
N GLU A 82 -0.55 -0.55 9.72
CA GLU A 82 -1.28 -0.24 10.95
C GLU A 82 -1.26 -1.39 11.95
N VAL A 83 -1.57 -2.61 11.49
CA VAL A 83 -1.42 -3.81 12.32
C VAL A 83 0.02 -3.99 12.76
N GLY A 84 1.00 -3.79 11.88
CA GLY A 84 2.42 -3.88 12.23
C GLY A 84 2.85 -2.88 13.31
N LEU A 85 2.30 -1.66 13.29
CA LEU A 85 2.62 -0.60 14.26
C LEU A 85 1.99 -0.84 15.63
N TRP A 86 0.78 -1.40 15.68
CA TRP A 86 -0.01 -1.49 16.93
C TRP A 86 -0.11 -2.88 17.52
N ALA A 87 0.39 -3.92 16.85
CA ALA A 87 0.43 -5.29 17.38
C ALA A 87 1.65 -5.56 18.30
N VAL A 88 2.55 -4.58 18.44
CA VAL A 88 3.74 -4.64 19.32
C VAL A 88 3.41 -4.40 20.79
#